data_AF-A0A1T4Y2C0-F1
#
_entry.id   AF-A0A1T4Y2C0-F1
#
_cell.length_a   1.000
_cell.length_b   1.000
_cell.length_c   1.000
_cell.angle_alpha   90.00
_cell.angle_beta   90.00
_cell.angle_gamma   90.00
#
_symmetry.space_group_name_H-M   'P 1'
#
loop_
_entity.id
_entity.type
_entity.pdbx_description
1 polymer ?
#
loop_
_entity_poly.entity_id
_entity_poly.type
_entity_poly.pdbx_seq_one_letter_code
_entity_poly.pdbx_strand_id
1 'polypeptide(L)'
;MNAAAELQLPTEAQTIGVMTAIGESTLRNLDHGDNAINPDGTIADSVGLFQQRERGYGPLADRMDPFKAATAFFTRLMGVPGWRTMEPTLAAHAVQINLDPNYYTPFYAPATAIVQGLISTGGAGACAIGGNAVQLAQQLVDAADQGRLIGSTPDHIKEIRWIAQGQAVPDCGVDVRILQVLVLALQVFDQVGVSDINRRCTGQIEGAGTASSHYFEGGGLAVDFYRLNGQGLTGADGNSLRLISALDPVMPDGARVGQVECRAEAGTTIGTTHFTQFDDTCTHLHIDVGFTDGQLTAG
;
A
#
# COMPACT_ATOMS: atom_id res chain seq x y z
N MET A 1 13.26 0.37 1.43
CA MET A 1 12.55 1.15 2.47
C MET A 1 13.11 0.82 3.85
N ASN A 2 13.02 -0.42 4.34
CA ASN A 2 13.48 -0.82 5.68
C ASN A 2 14.94 -0.44 6.01
N ALA A 3 15.87 -0.61 5.07
CA ALA A 3 17.28 -0.22 5.27
C ALA A 3 17.46 1.29 5.56
N ALA A 4 16.71 2.16 4.88
CA ALA A 4 16.74 3.59 5.15
C ALA A 4 16.05 3.93 6.48
N ALA A 5 14.98 3.21 6.82
CA ALA A 5 14.26 3.39 8.07
C ALA A 5 15.13 3.04 9.30
N GLU A 6 15.88 1.95 9.25
CA GLU A 6 16.84 1.58 10.31
C GLU A 6 17.94 2.63 10.50
N LEU A 7 18.35 3.27 9.42
CA LEU A 7 19.30 4.39 9.44
C LEU A 7 18.64 5.74 9.76
N GLN A 8 17.34 5.76 10.08
CA GLN A 8 16.53 6.96 10.36
C GLN A 8 16.65 8.02 9.27
N LEU A 9 16.73 7.58 8.02
CA LEU A 9 16.86 8.46 6.86
C LEU A 9 15.50 8.96 6.38
N PRO A 10 15.44 10.23 5.94
CA PRO A 10 14.18 10.83 5.55
C PRO A 10 13.71 10.29 4.18
N THR A 11 12.47 10.55 3.83
CA THR A 11 11.82 10.09 2.60
C THR A 11 12.62 10.42 1.35
N GLU A 12 13.29 11.57 1.31
CA GLU A 12 14.13 12.00 0.20
C GLU A 12 15.27 11.00 -0.07
N ALA A 13 15.88 10.45 0.99
CA ALA A 13 16.90 9.40 0.83
C ALA A 13 16.29 8.14 0.21
N GLN A 14 15.09 7.75 0.67
CA GLN A 14 14.39 6.58 0.18
C GLN A 14 14.09 6.70 -1.32
N THR A 15 13.62 7.87 -1.75
CA THR A 15 13.41 8.19 -3.16
C THR A 15 14.70 8.11 -3.98
N ILE A 16 15.82 8.63 -3.46
CA ILE A 16 17.14 8.52 -4.11
C ILE A 16 17.57 7.06 -4.26
N GLY A 17 17.36 6.24 -3.22
CA GLY A 17 17.68 4.81 -3.26
C GLY A 17 16.84 4.05 -4.29
N VAL A 18 15.52 4.27 -4.32
CA VAL A 18 14.63 3.64 -5.30
C VAL A 18 14.95 4.10 -6.72
N MET A 19 15.18 5.40 -6.93
CA MET A 19 15.61 5.96 -8.22
C MET A 19 16.89 5.29 -8.73
N THR A 20 17.87 5.11 -7.85
CA THR A 20 19.13 4.45 -8.19
C THR A 20 18.88 2.99 -8.58
N ALA A 21 18.12 2.23 -7.77
CA ALA A 21 17.82 0.83 -8.04
C ALA A 21 17.00 0.61 -9.33
N ILE A 22 16.14 1.56 -9.71
CA ILE A 22 15.47 1.52 -11.02
C ILE A 22 16.50 1.66 -12.15
N GLY A 23 17.40 2.64 -12.04
CA GLY A 23 18.43 2.87 -13.06
C GLY A 23 19.41 1.70 -13.19
N GLU A 24 19.82 1.11 -12.07
CA GLU A 24 20.81 0.03 -12.06
C GLU A 24 20.24 -1.32 -12.49
N SER A 25 19.01 -1.65 -12.09
CA SER A 25 18.50 -3.02 -12.26
C SER A 25 17.02 -3.13 -12.58
N THR A 26 16.32 -1.99 -12.76
CA THR A 26 14.86 -1.97 -12.87
C THR A 26 14.20 -2.66 -11.65
N LEU A 27 14.75 -2.42 -10.45
CA LEU A 27 14.31 -3.01 -9.18
C LEU A 27 14.41 -4.54 -9.10
N ARG A 28 15.28 -5.16 -9.91
CA ARG A 28 15.53 -6.60 -9.86
C ARG A 28 16.85 -6.88 -9.15
N ASN A 29 16.88 -7.97 -8.37
CA ASN A 29 18.12 -8.41 -7.72
C ASN A 29 18.88 -9.35 -8.68
N LEU A 30 19.72 -8.77 -9.53
CA LEU A 30 20.38 -9.50 -10.62
C LEU A 30 21.67 -10.15 -10.13
N ASP A 31 21.94 -11.39 -10.53
CA ASP A 31 23.19 -12.11 -10.22
C ASP A 31 24.32 -11.84 -11.24
N HIS A 32 24.07 -10.91 -12.17
CA HIS A 32 25.00 -10.53 -13.25
C HIS A 32 24.94 -9.02 -13.53
N GLY A 33 26.01 -8.53 -14.15
CA GLY A 33 26.11 -7.19 -14.70
C GLY A 33 25.66 -7.09 -16.15
N ASP A 34 25.96 -5.96 -16.79
CA ASP A 34 25.70 -5.71 -18.21
C ASP A 34 26.64 -6.45 -19.18
N ASN A 35 27.48 -7.35 -18.65
CA ASN A 35 28.56 -8.03 -19.35
C ASN A 35 29.59 -7.07 -19.99
N ALA A 36 29.68 -5.82 -19.53
CA ALA A 36 30.70 -4.89 -20.01
C ALA A 36 32.10 -5.43 -19.71
N ILE A 37 33.04 -5.16 -20.62
CA ILE A 37 34.44 -5.52 -20.43
C ILE A 37 35.14 -4.32 -19.77
N ASN A 38 35.67 -4.53 -18.57
CA ASN A 38 36.48 -3.54 -17.86
C ASN A 38 37.76 -3.22 -18.67
N PRO A 39 38.43 -2.07 -18.43
CA PRO A 39 39.69 -1.73 -19.12
C PRO A 39 40.82 -2.77 -18.96
N ASP A 40 40.73 -3.63 -17.95
CA ASP A 40 41.67 -4.74 -17.69
C ASP A 40 41.28 -6.07 -18.37
N GLY A 41 40.18 -6.11 -19.14
CA GLY A 41 39.72 -7.29 -19.88
C GLY A 41 38.79 -8.22 -19.11
N THR A 42 38.46 -7.93 -17.85
CA THR A 42 37.50 -8.71 -17.05
C THR A 42 36.05 -8.35 -17.38
N ILE A 43 35.11 -9.28 -17.21
CA ILE A 43 33.67 -8.98 -17.30
C ILE A 43 33.24 -8.22 -16.03
N ALA A 44 32.42 -7.19 -16.19
CA ALA A 44 31.83 -6.44 -15.09
C ALA A 44 31.14 -7.38 -14.10
N ASP A 45 31.57 -7.31 -12.85
CA ASP A 45 31.19 -8.18 -11.73
C ASP A 45 30.12 -7.55 -10.82
N SER A 46 29.45 -6.51 -11.32
CA SER A 46 28.38 -5.84 -10.61
C SER A 46 27.18 -6.78 -10.46
N VAL A 47 26.59 -6.79 -9.26
CA VAL A 47 25.42 -7.62 -8.95
C VAL A 47 24.47 -6.89 -8.02
N GLY A 48 23.30 -7.48 -7.85
CA GLY A 48 22.29 -7.08 -6.90
C GLY A 48 21.48 -5.87 -7.35
N LEU A 49 20.64 -5.41 -6.42
CA LEU A 49 19.67 -4.33 -6.63
C LEU A 49 20.30 -3.00 -7.08
N PHE A 50 21.57 -2.77 -6.72
CA PHE A 50 22.29 -1.53 -7.01
C PHE A 50 23.50 -1.74 -7.93
N GLN A 51 23.62 -2.90 -8.57
CA GLN A 51 24.77 -3.24 -9.44
C GLN A 51 26.12 -2.95 -8.79
N GLN A 52 26.27 -3.39 -7.55
CA GLN A 52 27.45 -3.14 -6.73
C GLN A 52 28.58 -4.11 -7.07
N ARG A 53 29.82 -3.62 -7.14
CA ARG A 53 31.03 -4.45 -7.34
C ARG A 53 31.64 -4.86 -6.01
N GLU A 54 32.35 -5.99 -5.99
CA GLU A 54 33.02 -6.47 -4.77
C GLU A 54 33.98 -5.40 -4.22
N ARG A 55 34.75 -4.78 -5.13
CA ARG A 55 35.60 -3.63 -4.82
C ARG A 55 34.72 -2.46 -4.35
N GLY A 56 34.62 -2.32 -3.03
CA GLY A 56 33.97 -1.22 -2.34
C GLY A 56 32.68 -1.61 -1.61
N TYR A 57 31.94 -2.62 -2.07
CA TYR A 57 30.69 -3.03 -1.44
C TYR A 57 30.76 -4.39 -0.73
N GLY A 58 31.88 -5.11 -0.83
CA GLY A 58 32.13 -6.32 -0.06
C GLY A 58 31.66 -7.60 -0.75
N PRO A 59 31.50 -8.70 0.02
CA PRO A 59 31.33 -10.04 -0.54
C PRO A 59 30.01 -10.19 -1.29
N LEU A 60 29.97 -11.15 -2.22
CA LEU A 60 28.79 -11.44 -3.06
C LEU A 60 27.50 -11.61 -2.24
N ALA A 61 27.58 -12.30 -1.09
CA ALA A 61 26.42 -12.54 -0.23
C ALA A 61 25.77 -11.25 0.29
N ASP A 62 26.56 -10.21 0.56
CA ASP A 62 26.03 -8.93 1.04
C ASP A 62 25.46 -8.09 -0.10
N ARG A 63 26.06 -8.18 -1.30
CA ARG A 63 25.58 -7.48 -2.50
C ARG A 63 24.31 -8.10 -3.09
N MET A 64 24.12 -9.41 -2.91
CA MET A 64 22.92 -10.14 -3.33
C MET A 64 21.80 -10.13 -2.30
N ASP A 65 22.04 -9.64 -1.08
CA ASP A 65 20.99 -9.39 -0.10
C ASP A 65 20.46 -7.95 -0.32
N PRO A 66 19.21 -7.76 -0.77
CA PRO A 66 18.68 -6.44 -1.08
C PRO A 66 18.71 -5.47 0.11
N PHE A 67 18.56 -5.97 1.34
CA PHE A 67 18.59 -5.16 2.54
C PHE A 67 20.01 -4.67 2.81
N LYS A 68 21.00 -5.57 2.81
CA LYS A 68 22.40 -5.19 3.02
C LYS A 68 22.95 -4.31 1.90
N ALA A 69 22.62 -4.61 0.64
CA ALA A 69 23.00 -3.80 -0.51
C ALA A 69 22.44 -2.36 -0.40
N ALA A 70 21.17 -2.23 0.01
CA ALA A 70 20.55 -0.93 0.26
C ALA A 70 21.20 -0.19 1.46
N THR A 71 21.47 -0.88 2.56
CA THR A 71 22.16 -0.31 3.73
C THR A 71 23.54 0.23 3.35
N ALA A 72 24.30 -0.50 2.51
CA ALA A 72 25.59 -0.06 2.02
C ALA A 72 25.49 1.19 1.13
N PHE A 73 24.49 1.25 0.23
CA PHE A 73 24.20 2.43 -0.58
C PHE A 73 23.89 3.66 0.31
N PHE A 74 22.97 3.51 1.26
CA PHE A 74 22.56 4.60 2.15
C PHE A 74 23.68 5.09 3.07
N THR A 75 24.50 4.17 3.57
CA THR A 75 25.69 4.53 4.37
C THR A 75 26.64 5.42 3.57
N ARG A 76 26.84 5.13 2.29
CA ARG A 76 27.65 5.98 1.40
C ARG A 76 26.97 7.30 1.08
N LEU A 77 25.66 7.31 0.81
CA LEU A 77 24.88 8.53 0.59
C LEU A 77 25.03 9.52 1.75
N MET A 78 24.96 9.03 2.99
CA MET A 78 25.18 9.84 4.20
C MET A 78 26.57 10.50 4.25
N GLY A 79 27.57 9.87 3.62
CA GLY A 79 28.93 10.41 3.50
C GLY A 79 29.10 11.47 2.41
N VAL A 80 28.12 11.66 1.51
CA VAL A 80 28.18 12.67 0.45
C VAL A 80 27.85 14.05 1.02
N PRO A 81 28.79 15.02 1.04
CA PRO A 81 28.51 16.34 1.61
C PRO A 81 27.39 17.07 0.85
N GLY A 82 26.37 17.54 1.56
CA GLY A 82 25.29 18.32 0.97
C GLY A 82 24.28 17.52 0.14
N TRP A 83 24.29 16.18 0.19
CA TRP A 83 23.38 15.33 -0.60
C TRP A 83 21.90 15.71 -0.47
N ARG A 84 21.48 16.23 0.70
CA ARG A 84 20.09 16.66 0.96
C ARG A 84 19.64 17.87 0.14
N THR A 85 20.58 18.69 -0.30
CA THR A 85 20.32 19.93 -1.07
C THR A 85 20.77 19.81 -2.52
N MET A 86 21.31 18.65 -2.91
CA MET A 86 21.68 18.35 -4.29
C MET A 86 20.46 17.88 -5.08
N GLU A 87 20.52 18.05 -6.39
CA GLU A 87 19.61 17.33 -7.28
C GLU A 87 19.74 15.81 -7.05
N PRO A 88 18.63 15.06 -6.95
CA PRO A 88 18.65 13.63 -6.62
C PRO A 88 19.59 12.79 -7.49
N THR A 89 19.65 13.09 -8.81
CA THR A 89 20.56 12.40 -9.74
C THR A 89 22.03 12.62 -9.38
N LEU A 90 22.40 13.81 -8.91
CA LEU A 90 23.77 14.12 -8.52
C LEU A 90 24.17 13.40 -7.22
N ALA A 91 23.22 13.28 -6.28
CA ALA A 91 23.43 12.51 -5.06
C ALA A 91 23.63 11.01 -5.35
N ALA A 92 22.81 10.42 -6.22
CA ALA A 92 22.96 9.03 -6.67
C ALA A 92 24.28 8.82 -7.44
N HIS A 93 24.60 9.73 -8.36
CA HIS A 93 25.87 9.73 -9.09
C HIS A 93 27.09 9.82 -8.15
N ALA A 94 27.06 10.63 -7.11
CA ALA A 94 28.16 10.74 -6.15
C ALA A 94 28.41 9.41 -5.38
N VAL A 95 27.37 8.58 -5.20
CA VAL A 95 27.47 7.27 -4.55
C VAL A 95 27.93 6.18 -5.52
N GLN A 96 27.36 6.15 -6.73
CA GLN A 96 27.60 5.10 -7.73
C GLN A 96 28.81 5.37 -8.63
N ILE A 97 29.15 6.65 -8.82
CA ILE A 97 30.31 7.10 -9.60
C ILE A 97 30.24 6.58 -11.05
N ASN A 98 29.05 6.70 -11.67
CA ASN A 98 28.86 6.38 -13.09
C ASN A 98 29.36 7.52 -14.00
N LEU A 99 29.35 7.33 -15.33
CA LEU A 99 29.92 8.31 -16.27
C LEU A 99 29.07 9.57 -16.48
N ASP A 100 27.74 9.46 -16.34
CA ASP A 100 26.81 10.56 -16.60
C ASP A 100 26.13 11.01 -15.29
N PRO A 101 26.40 12.24 -14.81
CA PRO A 101 25.79 12.77 -13.58
C PRO A 101 24.26 12.90 -13.66
N ASN A 102 23.69 12.96 -14.86
CA ASN A 102 22.25 13.08 -15.09
C ASN A 102 21.57 11.74 -15.41
N TYR A 103 22.30 10.62 -15.40
CA TYR A 103 21.80 9.30 -15.76
C TYR A 103 20.52 8.91 -15.02
N TYR A 104 20.40 9.29 -13.74
CA TYR A 104 19.26 8.87 -12.91
C TYR A 104 18.03 9.78 -13.03
N THR A 105 18.17 10.95 -13.65
CA THR A 105 17.09 11.94 -13.85
C THR A 105 15.75 11.33 -14.29
N PRO A 106 15.69 10.48 -15.35
CA PRO A 106 14.41 9.92 -15.82
C PRO A 106 13.72 8.99 -14.80
N PHE A 107 14.45 8.47 -13.81
CA PHE A 107 13.91 7.53 -12.83
C PHE A 107 13.37 8.21 -11.58
N TYR A 108 13.57 9.52 -11.41
CA TYR A 108 13.16 10.23 -10.20
C TYR A 108 11.63 10.26 -10.02
N ALA A 109 10.88 10.56 -11.08
CA ALA A 109 9.42 10.58 -11.04
C ALA A 109 8.81 9.17 -10.78
N PRO A 110 9.24 8.10 -11.48
CA PRO A 110 8.85 6.73 -11.13
C PRO A 110 9.19 6.33 -9.69
N ALA A 111 10.39 6.68 -9.20
CA ALA A 111 10.81 6.40 -7.84
C ALA A 111 9.95 7.12 -6.81
N THR A 112 9.59 8.38 -7.08
CA THR A 112 8.69 9.16 -6.22
C THR A 112 7.32 8.49 -6.16
N ALA A 113 6.77 8.03 -7.28
CA ALA A 113 5.49 7.32 -7.30
C ALA A 113 5.53 6.03 -6.47
N ILE A 114 6.61 5.24 -6.59
CA ILE A 114 6.82 4.01 -5.80
C ILE A 114 6.93 4.34 -4.31
N VAL A 115 7.78 5.31 -3.95
CA VAL A 115 8.01 5.69 -2.56
C VAL A 115 6.76 6.31 -1.94
N GLN A 116 6.03 7.14 -2.66
CA GLN A 116 4.72 7.65 -2.20
C GLN A 116 3.69 6.53 -2.07
N GLY A 117 3.68 5.54 -2.98
CA GLY A 117 2.87 4.34 -2.82
C GLY A 117 3.20 3.59 -1.54
N LEU A 118 4.48 3.42 -1.23
CA LEU A 118 4.97 2.70 -0.05
C LEU A 118 4.87 3.50 1.26
N ILE A 119 4.90 4.83 1.19
CA ILE A 119 4.68 5.74 2.32
C ILE A 119 3.19 5.94 2.56
N SER A 120 2.35 5.92 1.53
CA SER A 120 0.89 5.80 1.69
C SER A 120 0.49 4.47 2.36
N THR A 121 1.40 3.49 2.37
CA THR A 121 1.28 2.26 3.17
C THR A 121 2.18 2.23 4.43
N GLY A 122 2.96 3.28 4.72
CA GLY A 122 4.03 3.24 5.74
C GLY A 122 4.45 4.59 6.35
N GLY A 123 3.58 5.61 6.27
CA GLY A 123 3.94 6.99 6.60
C GLY A 123 2.73 7.90 6.81
N ALA A 124 1.77 7.45 7.61
CA ALA A 124 1.42 8.23 8.79
C ALA A 124 2.25 7.65 9.93
N GLY A 125 2.54 8.40 10.99
CA GLY A 125 2.99 7.73 12.22
C GLY A 125 2.05 6.56 12.47
N ALA A 126 2.59 5.40 12.86
CA ALA A 126 1.80 4.31 13.41
C ALA A 126 1.13 4.78 14.71
N CYS A 127 0.18 5.70 14.60
CA CYS A 127 -1.04 5.59 15.34
C CYS A 127 -1.56 4.23 14.94
N ALA A 128 -1.42 3.24 15.83
CA ALA A 128 -2.38 2.16 15.88
C ALA A 128 -3.73 2.78 15.55
N ILE A 129 -4.37 2.37 14.46
CA ILE A 129 -5.65 2.97 14.10
C ILE A 129 -6.55 2.74 15.30
N GLY A 130 -6.80 3.82 16.05
CA GLY A 130 -7.26 3.70 17.43
C GLY A 130 -8.56 2.91 17.42
N GLY A 131 -8.71 1.92 18.29
CA GLY A 131 -9.94 1.13 18.41
C GLY A 131 -11.15 1.93 18.92
N ASN A 132 -11.09 3.26 18.89
CA ASN A 132 -12.18 4.13 19.28
C ASN A 132 -13.03 4.47 18.05
N ALA A 133 -14.16 3.78 17.93
CA ALA A 133 -15.11 3.95 16.82
C ALA A 133 -15.56 5.41 16.61
N VAL A 134 -15.77 6.19 17.68
CA VAL A 134 -16.21 7.60 17.57
C VAL A 134 -15.14 8.45 16.91
N GLN A 135 -13.87 8.27 17.28
CA GLN A 135 -12.76 9.03 16.70
C GLN A 135 -12.53 8.69 15.23
N LEU A 136 -12.59 7.40 14.88
CA LEU A 136 -12.47 6.97 13.49
C LEU A 136 -13.64 7.49 12.65
N ALA A 137 -14.86 7.37 13.18
CA ALA A 137 -16.04 7.90 12.52
C ALA A 137 -15.93 9.41 12.30
N GLN A 138 -15.41 10.18 13.26
CA GLN A 138 -15.22 11.62 13.07
C GLN A 138 -14.24 11.92 11.91
N GLN A 139 -13.12 11.19 11.80
CA GLN A 139 -12.18 11.35 10.68
C GLN A 139 -12.84 11.04 9.34
N LEU A 140 -13.65 9.99 9.28
CA LEU A 140 -14.39 9.59 8.08
C LEU A 140 -15.48 10.61 7.71
N VAL A 141 -16.15 11.20 8.71
CA VAL A 141 -17.11 12.29 8.52
C VAL A 141 -16.42 13.53 7.95
N ASP A 142 -15.28 13.92 8.49
CA ASP A 142 -14.51 15.07 7.98
C ASP A 142 -14.09 14.83 6.52
N ALA A 143 -13.65 13.60 6.19
CA ALA A 143 -13.33 13.21 4.83
C ALA A 143 -14.56 13.23 3.90
N ALA A 144 -15.73 12.82 4.41
CA ALA A 144 -16.97 12.88 3.65
C ALA A 144 -17.41 14.32 3.38
N ASP A 145 -17.30 15.21 4.38
CA ASP A 145 -17.61 16.63 4.24
C ASP A 145 -16.66 17.34 3.25
N GLN A 146 -15.45 16.82 3.07
CA GLN A 146 -14.48 17.26 2.06
C GLN A 146 -14.66 16.60 0.68
N GLY A 147 -15.64 15.69 0.52
CA GLY A 147 -15.87 14.96 -0.73
C GLY A 147 -14.82 13.88 -1.04
N ARG A 148 -14.00 13.50 -0.04
CA ARG A 148 -13.02 12.42 -0.14
C ARG A 148 -13.63 11.05 0.14
N LEU A 149 -14.64 10.97 1.00
CA LEU A 149 -15.44 9.76 1.21
C LEU A 149 -16.85 9.98 0.67
N ILE A 150 -17.28 9.16 -0.30
CA ILE A 150 -18.60 9.31 -0.93
C ILE A 150 -19.38 8.00 -0.83
N GLY A 151 -20.66 8.12 -0.45
CA GLY A 151 -21.60 6.99 -0.42
C GLY A 151 -22.37 6.88 -1.73
N SER A 152 -22.81 5.66 -2.05
CA SER A 152 -23.85 5.42 -3.05
C SER A 152 -25.25 5.68 -2.48
N THR A 153 -26.31 5.35 -3.22
CA THR A 153 -27.69 5.38 -2.71
C THR A 153 -28.23 3.95 -2.66
N PRO A 154 -28.75 3.48 -1.52
CA PRO A 154 -28.88 4.14 -0.20
C PRO A 154 -27.55 4.56 0.45
N ASP A 155 -27.59 5.67 1.19
CA ASP A 155 -26.39 6.31 1.74
C ASP A 155 -25.98 5.73 3.10
N HIS A 156 -24.93 4.90 3.07
CA HIS A 156 -24.31 4.30 4.26
C HIS A 156 -23.38 5.25 5.03
N ILE A 157 -23.06 6.44 4.52
CA ILE A 157 -22.24 7.42 5.26
C ILE A 157 -23.00 7.95 6.48
N LYS A 158 -24.34 7.88 6.47
CA LYS A 158 -25.17 8.23 7.63
C LYS A 158 -24.89 7.36 8.86
N GLU A 159 -24.59 6.08 8.66
CA GLU A 159 -24.23 5.15 9.73
C GLU A 159 -22.98 5.64 10.47
N ILE A 160 -21.95 6.03 9.72
CA ILE A 160 -20.70 6.60 10.24
C ILE A 160 -20.99 7.93 10.97
N ARG A 161 -21.86 8.79 10.42
CA ARG A 161 -22.22 10.07 11.06
C ARG A 161 -22.88 9.87 12.43
N TRP A 162 -23.75 8.86 12.60
CA TRP A 162 -24.32 8.56 13.90
C TRP A 162 -23.28 8.09 14.92
N ILE A 163 -22.32 7.25 14.49
CA ILE A 163 -21.22 6.82 15.35
C ILE A 163 -20.36 8.02 15.79
N ALA A 164 -20.04 8.94 14.88
CA ALA A 164 -19.28 10.16 15.20
C ALA A 164 -20.00 11.04 16.23
N GLN A 165 -21.33 11.05 16.22
CA GLN A 165 -22.18 11.76 17.18
C GLN A 165 -22.35 11.01 18.51
N GLY A 166 -21.82 9.78 18.64
CA GLY A 166 -22.06 8.90 19.77
C GLY A 166 -23.52 8.40 19.84
N GLN A 167 -24.25 8.46 18.73
CA GLN A 167 -25.64 8.06 18.65
C GLN A 167 -25.75 6.58 18.30
N ALA A 168 -26.37 5.80 19.18
CA ALA A 168 -26.76 4.42 18.88
C ALA A 168 -28.09 4.41 18.11
N VAL A 169 -28.07 3.89 16.88
CA VAL A 169 -29.26 3.69 16.06
C VAL A 169 -29.47 2.18 15.89
N PRO A 170 -30.67 1.63 16.16
CA PRO A 170 -30.94 0.20 16.02
C PRO A 170 -30.55 -0.33 14.64
N ASP A 171 -29.89 -1.48 14.61
CA ASP A 171 -29.43 -2.17 13.39
C ASP A 171 -28.50 -1.34 12.47
N CYS A 172 -27.94 -0.24 12.96
CA CYS A 172 -27.07 0.68 12.20
C CYS A 172 -25.65 0.79 12.76
N GLY A 173 -25.20 -0.24 13.47
CA GLY A 173 -23.82 -0.34 13.93
C GLY A 173 -22.87 -0.61 12.76
N VAL A 174 -21.63 -0.12 12.88
CA VAL A 174 -20.53 -0.47 11.98
C VAL A 174 -19.40 -0.97 12.85
N ASP A 175 -18.84 -2.13 12.51
CA ASP A 175 -17.71 -2.69 13.22
C ASP A 175 -16.53 -1.72 13.16
N VAL A 176 -15.83 -1.55 14.28
CA VAL A 176 -14.69 -0.63 14.37
C VAL A 176 -13.64 -0.96 13.31
N ARG A 177 -13.45 -2.23 12.96
CA ARG A 177 -12.51 -2.68 11.94
C ARG A 177 -12.91 -2.24 10.54
N ILE A 178 -14.21 -2.14 10.24
CA ILE A 178 -14.68 -1.54 9.00
C ILE A 178 -14.37 -0.04 8.97
N LEU A 179 -14.52 0.67 10.10
CA LEU A 179 -14.10 2.07 10.19
C LEU A 179 -12.57 2.21 9.98
N GLN A 180 -11.77 1.29 10.53
CA GLN A 180 -10.32 1.26 10.32
C GLN A 180 -9.96 1.02 8.85
N VAL A 181 -10.62 0.06 8.18
CA VAL A 181 -10.46 -0.23 6.75
C VAL A 181 -10.77 0.99 5.89
N LEU A 182 -11.84 1.74 6.20
CA LEU A 182 -12.18 2.98 5.51
C LEU A 182 -11.11 4.07 5.69
N VAL A 183 -10.58 4.22 6.91
CA VAL A 183 -9.49 5.18 7.20
C VAL A 183 -8.24 4.81 6.41
N LEU A 184 -7.87 3.52 6.37
CA LEU A 184 -6.74 3.03 5.56
C LEU A 184 -6.95 3.30 4.07
N ALA A 185 -8.15 3.06 3.54
CA ALA A 185 -8.45 3.37 2.15
C ALA A 185 -8.23 4.87 1.85
N LEU A 186 -8.63 5.77 2.77
CA LEU A 186 -8.41 7.22 2.63
C LEU A 186 -6.95 7.66 2.84
N GLN A 187 -6.07 6.79 3.33
CA GLN A 187 -4.61 7.03 3.36
C GLN A 187 -3.97 6.64 2.03
N VAL A 188 -4.54 5.66 1.34
CA VAL A 188 -4.03 5.14 0.05
C VAL A 188 -4.58 5.92 -1.15
N PHE A 189 -5.82 6.41 -1.04
CA PHE A 189 -6.56 7.05 -2.13
C PHE A 189 -7.03 8.46 -1.74
N ASP A 190 -7.03 9.37 -2.72
CA ASP A 190 -7.51 10.75 -2.56
C ASP A 190 -9.03 10.78 -2.38
N GLN A 191 -9.73 9.90 -3.10
CA GLN A 191 -11.18 9.72 -3.01
C GLN A 191 -11.58 8.23 -2.95
N VAL A 192 -12.48 7.91 -2.02
CA VAL A 192 -13.00 6.57 -1.73
C VAL A 192 -14.53 6.57 -1.86
N GLY A 193 -15.07 5.66 -2.67
CA GLY A 193 -16.50 5.47 -2.89
C GLY A 193 -16.98 4.13 -2.35
N VAL A 194 -17.99 4.18 -1.47
CA VAL A 194 -18.55 3.01 -0.78
C VAL A 194 -20.00 2.80 -1.21
N SER A 195 -20.35 1.59 -1.64
CA SER A 195 -21.72 1.25 -2.00
C SER A 195 -22.50 0.71 -0.82
N ASP A 196 -21.89 -0.15 -0.01
CA ASP A 196 -22.55 -0.88 1.08
C ASP A 196 -21.68 -0.98 2.33
N ILE A 197 -22.31 -0.82 3.51
CA ILE A 197 -21.70 -1.09 4.83
C ILE A 197 -22.67 -1.92 5.68
N ASN A 198 -23.73 -1.31 6.22
CA ASN A 198 -24.76 -2.02 6.96
C ASN A 198 -26.10 -2.01 6.21
N ARG A 199 -26.31 -3.01 5.36
CA ARG A 199 -27.59 -3.18 4.65
C ARG A 199 -28.78 -3.44 5.58
N ARG A 200 -28.55 -3.94 6.79
CA ARG A 200 -29.62 -4.09 7.79
C ARG A 200 -30.16 -2.74 8.25
N CYS A 201 -29.29 -1.74 8.37
CA CYS A 201 -29.66 -0.36 8.71
C CYS A 201 -30.58 0.27 7.67
N THR A 202 -30.28 0.05 6.39
CA THR A 202 -31.02 0.62 5.26
C THR A 202 -32.20 -0.24 4.81
N GLY A 203 -32.31 -1.47 5.34
CA GLY A 203 -33.33 -2.44 4.96
C GLY A 203 -33.10 -3.10 3.59
N GLN A 204 -31.89 -2.98 3.03
CA GLN A 204 -31.52 -3.59 1.76
C GLN A 204 -31.33 -5.11 1.91
N ILE A 205 -31.84 -5.87 0.94
CA ILE A 205 -31.59 -7.31 0.80
C ILE A 205 -31.08 -7.54 -0.62
N GLU A 206 -29.78 -7.78 -0.73
CA GLU A 206 -29.06 -7.87 -1.99
C GLU A 206 -28.03 -9.00 -1.93
N GLY A 207 -27.57 -9.48 -3.09
CA GLY A 207 -26.59 -10.57 -3.18
C GLY A 207 -26.97 -11.79 -2.34
N ALA A 208 -26.06 -12.21 -1.45
CA ALA A 208 -26.25 -13.32 -0.51
C ALA A 208 -27.38 -13.12 0.54
N GLY A 209 -28.13 -12.02 0.46
CA GLY A 209 -29.28 -11.72 1.31
C GLY A 209 -28.90 -11.60 2.79
N THR A 210 -29.73 -12.15 3.68
CA THR A 210 -29.55 -12.03 5.13
C THR A 210 -28.37 -12.82 5.69
N ALA A 211 -27.71 -13.66 4.87
CA ALA A 211 -26.50 -14.38 5.26
C ALA A 211 -25.22 -13.56 5.03
N SER A 212 -25.30 -12.41 4.37
CA SER A 212 -24.15 -11.52 4.12
C SER A 212 -23.72 -10.80 5.39
N SER A 213 -22.41 -10.54 5.56
CA SER A 213 -21.83 -9.71 6.63
C SER A 213 -22.36 -8.27 6.67
N HIS A 214 -22.98 -7.79 5.59
CA HIS A 214 -23.71 -6.53 5.59
C HIS A 214 -25.05 -6.61 6.35
N TYR A 215 -25.53 -7.80 6.72
CA TYR A 215 -26.85 -8.02 7.31
C TYR A 215 -26.85 -8.96 8.53
N PHE A 216 -26.13 -10.07 8.48
CA PHE A 216 -26.10 -11.05 9.57
C PHE A 216 -25.45 -10.43 10.82
N GLU A 217 -25.86 -10.91 12.01
CA GLU A 217 -25.36 -10.41 13.31
C GLU A 217 -25.53 -8.89 13.58
N GLY A 218 -26.46 -8.25 12.87
CA GLY A 218 -26.71 -6.82 13.01
C GLY A 218 -26.11 -5.98 11.88
N GLY A 219 -25.35 -6.61 10.97
CA GLY A 219 -24.72 -5.97 9.83
C GLY A 219 -23.50 -5.11 10.20
N GLY A 220 -22.93 -4.43 9.21
CA GLY A 220 -21.77 -3.56 9.42
C GLY A 220 -20.45 -4.30 9.63
N LEU A 221 -20.38 -5.57 9.22
CA LEU A 221 -19.18 -6.44 9.28
C LEU A 221 -18.45 -6.55 7.94
N ALA A 222 -18.89 -5.81 6.92
CA ALA A 222 -18.27 -5.76 5.61
C ALA A 222 -18.41 -4.36 4.98
N VAL A 223 -17.62 -4.11 3.95
CA VAL A 223 -17.68 -2.89 3.14
C VAL A 223 -17.47 -3.22 1.66
N ASP A 224 -18.32 -2.64 0.82
CA ASP A 224 -18.20 -2.71 -0.64
C ASP A 224 -17.68 -1.38 -1.17
N PHE A 225 -16.47 -1.41 -1.73
CA PHE A 225 -15.90 -0.27 -2.45
C PHE A 225 -16.30 -0.37 -3.93
N TYR A 226 -17.05 0.60 -4.44
CA TYR A 226 -17.42 0.62 -5.86
C TYR A 226 -16.54 1.56 -6.68
N ARG A 227 -15.80 2.47 -6.03
CA ARG A 227 -14.99 3.48 -6.72
C ARG A 227 -13.77 3.93 -5.91
N LEU A 228 -12.62 4.08 -6.54
CA LEU A 228 -11.41 4.68 -5.94
C LEU A 228 -10.76 5.65 -6.92
N ASN A 229 -10.38 6.85 -6.45
CA ASN A 229 -9.82 7.94 -7.27
C ASN A 229 -10.60 8.19 -8.57
N GLY A 230 -11.93 8.15 -8.48
CA GLY A 230 -12.80 8.38 -9.61
C GLY A 230 -12.97 7.19 -10.57
N GLN A 231 -12.32 6.05 -10.35
CA GLN A 231 -12.41 4.85 -11.18
C GLN A 231 -13.29 3.79 -10.53
N GLY A 232 -14.19 3.19 -11.31
CA GLY A 232 -15.00 2.06 -10.85
C GLY A 232 -14.16 0.82 -10.59
N LEU A 233 -14.59 -0.02 -9.65
CA LEU A 233 -13.86 -1.21 -9.24
C LEU A 233 -14.46 -2.50 -9.81
N THR A 234 -13.59 -3.49 -10.01
CA THR A 234 -13.98 -4.85 -10.44
C THR A 234 -13.47 -5.94 -9.51
N GLY A 235 -12.63 -5.58 -8.53
CA GLY A 235 -11.89 -6.53 -7.70
C GLY A 235 -10.63 -7.09 -8.37
N ALA A 236 -10.43 -6.81 -9.66
CA ALA A 236 -9.26 -7.18 -10.45
C ALA A 236 -8.48 -5.98 -11.05
N ASP A 237 -9.07 -4.79 -11.02
CA ASP A 237 -8.42 -3.58 -11.50
C ASP A 237 -7.28 -3.10 -10.58
N GLY A 238 -6.42 -2.23 -11.10
CA GLY A 238 -5.23 -1.76 -10.39
C GLY A 238 -5.52 -1.08 -9.03
N ASN A 239 -6.66 -0.39 -8.89
CA ASN A 239 -7.01 0.24 -7.61
C ASN A 239 -7.51 -0.81 -6.60
N SER A 240 -8.27 -1.80 -7.05
CA SER A 240 -8.62 -2.94 -6.20
C SER A 240 -7.36 -3.66 -5.69
N LEU A 241 -6.43 -4.02 -6.58
CA LEU A 241 -5.21 -4.73 -6.19
C LEU A 241 -4.33 -3.90 -5.23
N ARG A 242 -4.27 -2.57 -5.45
CA ARG A 242 -3.56 -1.65 -4.57
C ARG A 242 -4.20 -1.59 -3.17
N LEU A 243 -5.53 -1.52 -3.08
CA LEU A 243 -6.21 -1.53 -1.79
C LEU A 243 -6.01 -2.86 -1.06
N ILE A 244 -6.13 -3.99 -1.76
CA ILE A 244 -5.89 -5.32 -1.17
C ILE A 244 -4.45 -5.40 -0.63
N SER A 245 -3.45 -4.97 -1.40
CA SER A 245 -2.05 -4.99 -0.98
C SER A 245 -1.77 -4.09 0.24
N ALA A 246 -2.53 -3.01 0.40
CA ALA A 246 -2.38 -2.10 1.55
C ALA A 246 -3.08 -2.65 2.81
N LEU A 247 -4.19 -3.37 2.64
CA LEU A 247 -4.96 -3.93 3.75
C LEU A 247 -4.41 -5.27 4.23
N ASP A 248 -4.06 -6.20 3.33
CA ASP A 248 -3.72 -7.58 3.69
C ASP A 248 -2.74 -7.69 4.88
N PRO A 249 -1.61 -6.94 4.94
CA PRO A 249 -0.64 -7.08 6.03
C PRO A 249 -1.16 -6.68 7.42
N VAL A 250 -2.21 -5.87 7.50
CA VAL A 250 -2.76 -5.35 8.75
C VAL A 250 -4.09 -6.00 9.15
N MET A 251 -4.67 -6.81 8.28
CA MET A 251 -5.95 -7.46 8.55
C MET A 251 -5.77 -8.69 9.46
N PRO A 252 -6.74 -8.97 10.33
CA PRO A 252 -6.71 -10.19 11.15
C PRO A 252 -6.90 -11.45 10.30
N ASP A 253 -6.26 -12.55 10.72
CA ASP A 253 -6.53 -13.87 10.16
C ASP A 253 -8.04 -14.19 10.18
N GLY A 254 -8.55 -14.68 9.05
CA GLY A 254 -9.98 -14.96 8.86
C GLY A 254 -10.79 -13.79 8.30
N ALA A 255 -10.19 -12.60 8.15
CA ALA A 255 -10.75 -11.58 7.27
C ALA A 255 -10.83 -12.10 5.83
N ARG A 256 -11.78 -11.58 5.04
CA ARG A 256 -11.99 -12.05 3.67
C ARG A 256 -12.04 -10.93 2.66
N VAL A 257 -11.70 -11.27 1.42
CA VAL A 257 -11.78 -10.37 0.26
C VAL A 257 -12.47 -11.08 -0.90
N GLY A 258 -13.44 -10.41 -1.50
CA GLY A 258 -14.24 -10.97 -2.60
C GLY A 258 -13.52 -10.96 -3.95
N GLN A 259 -14.27 -11.27 -5.02
CA GLN A 259 -13.88 -11.11 -6.43
C GLN A 259 -12.67 -11.96 -6.88
N VAL A 260 -12.46 -13.13 -6.27
CA VAL A 260 -11.36 -14.03 -6.66
C VAL A 260 -11.52 -14.58 -8.07
N GLU A 261 -12.74 -14.91 -8.46
CA GLU A 261 -13.12 -15.32 -9.81
C GLU A 261 -12.89 -14.20 -10.82
N CYS A 262 -13.20 -12.95 -10.45
CA CYS A 262 -12.99 -11.79 -11.31
C CYS A 262 -11.50 -11.57 -11.60
N ARG A 263 -10.64 -11.75 -10.59
CA ARG A 263 -9.19 -11.72 -10.76
C ARG A 263 -8.72 -12.84 -11.69
N ALA A 264 -9.19 -14.07 -11.46
CA ALA A 264 -8.83 -15.21 -12.28
C ALA A 264 -9.26 -15.05 -13.75
N GLU A 265 -10.47 -14.55 -14.01
CA GLU A 265 -10.99 -14.25 -15.35
C GLU A 265 -10.19 -13.16 -16.06
N ALA A 266 -9.72 -12.16 -15.30
CA ALA A 266 -8.79 -11.13 -15.79
C ALA A 266 -7.35 -11.63 -15.98
N GLY A 267 -7.07 -12.92 -15.76
CA GLY A 267 -5.73 -13.50 -15.89
C GLY A 267 -4.76 -13.06 -14.78
N THR A 268 -5.28 -12.58 -13.65
CA THR A 268 -4.51 -12.07 -12.52
C THR A 268 -4.72 -12.96 -11.30
N THR A 269 -3.65 -13.26 -10.57
CA THR A 269 -3.72 -13.93 -9.27
C THR A 269 -2.94 -13.14 -8.25
N ILE A 270 -3.44 -13.12 -7.01
CA ILE A 270 -2.76 -12.50 -5.88
C ILE A 270 -2.59 -13.51 -4.76
N GLY A 271 -1.42 -13.48 -4.13
CA GLY A 271 -1.21 -14.12 -2.85
C GLY A 271 -1.69 -13.18 -1.74
N THR A 272 -2.39 -13.73 -0.76
CA THR A 272 -2.82 -13.04 0.46
C THR A 272 -2.26 -13.77 1.66
N THR A 273 -1.85 -13.03 2.69
CA THR A 273 -1.31 -13.58 3.93
C THR A 273 -2.41 -13.77 4.95
N HIS A 274 -3.27 -12.77 5.13
CA HIS A 274 -4.31 -12.76 6.15
C HIS A 274 -5.71 -12.90 5.55
N PHE A 275 -5.92 -12.34 4.35
CA PHE A 275 -7.20 -12.50 3.67
C PHE A 275 -7.42 -13.91 3.15
N THR A 276 -8.61 -14.44 3.45
CA THR A 276 -9.21 -15.56 2.70
C THR A 276 -9.98 -15.00 1.50
N GLN A 277 -9.70 -15.49 0.30
CA GLN A 277 -10.36 -15.01 -0.93
C GLN A 277 -11.65 -15.81 -1.21
N PHE A 278 -12.68 -15.16 -1.75
CA PHE A 278 -13.95 -15.81 -2.11
C PHE A 278 -14.63 -15.16 -3.34
N ASP A 279 -15.61 -15.85 -3.92
CA ASP A 279 -16.36 -15.39 -5.10
C ASP A 279 -17.35 -14.28 -4.74
N ASP A 280 -17.35 -13.20 -5.53
CA ASP A 280 -18.32 -12.11 -5.44
C ASP A 280 -18.37 -11.30 -6.76
N THR A 281 -19.48 -10.63 -7.02
CA THR A 281 -19.74 -9.92 -8.28
C THR A 281 -18.67 -8.88 -8.63
N CYS A 282 -18.29 -8.82 -9.91
CA CYS A 282 -17.17 -8.02 -10.41
C CYS A 282 -17.49 -6.52 -10.60
N THR A 283 -18.34 -5.94 -9.75
CA THR A 283 -18.77 -4.54 -9.82
C THR A 283 -18.22 -3.66 -8.69
N HIS A 284 -17.53 -4.28 -7.74
CA HIS A 284 -16.98 -3.64 -6.55
C HIS A 284 -15.79 -4.46 -6.02
N LEU A 285 -15.21 -4.02 -4.91
CA LEU A 285 -14.31 -4.81 -4.08
C LEU A 285 -14.93 -4.99 -2.69
N HIS A 286 -15.18 -6.23 -2.31
CA HIS A 286 -15.75 -6.60 -1.00
C HIS A 286 -14.64 -6.89 0.01
N ILE A 287 -14.71 -6.24 1.18
CA ILE A 287 -13.85 -6.52 2.34
C ILE A 287 -14.71 -6.95 3.51
N ASP A 288 -14.36 -8.07 4.15
CA ASP A 288 -15.18 -8.74 5.16
C ASP A 288 -14.39 -9.04 6.44
N VAL A 289 -14.97 -8.70 7.59
CA VAL A 289 -14.42 -9.04 8.92
C VAL A 289 -15.38 -9.88 9.77
N GLY A 290 -16.53 -10.28 9.24
CA GLY A 290 -17.56 -11.03 9.97
C GLY A 290 -17.17 -12.46 10.35
N PHE A 291 -16.04 -12.96 9.86
CA PHE A 291 -15.57 -14.34 10.04
C PHE A 291 -14.36 -14.44 10.96
N THR A 292 -14.05 -13.37 11.69
CA THR A 292 -12.96 -13.30 12.64
C THR A 292 -13.30 -12.33 13.77
N ASP A 293 -12.79 -12.60 14.98
CA ASP A 293 -12.82 -11.67 16.11
C ASP A 293 -11.49 -10.92 16.29
N GLY A 294 -10.51 -11.23 15.42
CA GLY A 294 -9.21 -10.60 15.44
C GLY A 294 -9.27 -9.11 15.19
N GLN A 295 -8.29 -8.39 15.72
CA GLN A 295 -8.13 -6.95 15.54
C GLN A 295 -7.15 -6.68 14.39
N LEU A 296 -7.27 -5.52 13.74
CA LEU A 296 -6.24 -5.08 12.81
C LEU A 296 -4.93 -4.85 13.57
N THR A 297 -3.81 -5.32 13.01
CA THR A 297 -2.49 -5.11 13.57
C THR A 297 -1.95 -3.74 13.17
N ALA A 298 -1.09 -3.16 14.01
CA ALA A 298 -0.29 -2.02 13.58
C ALA A 298 0.75 -2.53 12.59
N GLY A 299 0.63 -2.11 11.34
CA GLY A 299 1.65 -2.35 10.30
C GLY A 299 2.97 -1.65 10.59
#